data_AF-A0A7Y4XXR2-F1
#
_entry.id   AF-A0A7Y4XXR2-F1
#
_cell.length_a   1.000
_cell.length_b   1.000
_cell.length_c   1.000
_cell.angle_alpha   90.00
_cell.angle_beta   90.00
_cell.angle_gamma   90.00
#
_symmetry.space_group_name_H-M   'P 1'
#
loop_
_entity.id
_entity.type
_entity.pdbx_description
1 polymer ?
#
loop_
_entity_poly.entity_id
_entity_poly.type
_entity_poly.pdbx_seq_one_letter_code
_entity_poly.pdbx_strand_id
1 'polypeptide(L)'
;MTNYSNYLDCFTPNAIIESLCRERMAACRKAHEQEFFEQLLPSTHRKTQASDLYMPPRSRWRRVHKNKRLKNAATQYTKDLIYTVMQLRESPAPADKVWIDKQDELTLLVRNKALNESLTSFDPPRIFPIPKDKSQEYRVIASYSENLCDSIIIGQCAKYLRWVFDDYFLDCSFAFRFPKLGKPKTHHDAFEQLTKFWKDNQKNNHIQAYVAECDIQGFYDILNHEVIMDCYDAAVIELKQSGTDIDQRARQIITAYLHSYSYNNYGRPKAFEELKAKGIESPDIKDRDKTLEGFLTPGEDYGVPQGGALSVFFANLVLHNADNAVMKIIGEKSNSLYVRYCDDMLVATLEADKTKQALSTYIEELQKLKLKHHEPEEVGEYVDTATKRKFWATKTKSTYLWGDPALASAKPWLAFVGYQLRYDGMVRVRPSSIKKELKKQSDTTNKFLINIKKAKTIVRTKKYLLRSLEWRLRAGAIGKRLGNNLDEVGMDLSEFGWCNGFKNLTSCNLPESQLFVKTQLRHLDRGLCKQIRIARGFLAQYSDPDPEPSSKKYSKTKDKLKFVGKPRSYVGQLEIRSGRNIA
;
A
#
# COMPACT_ATOMS: atom_id res chain seq x y z
N MET A 1 13.63 4.95 -18.88
CA MET A 1 13.00 3.71 -18.41
C MET A 1 13.59 2.64 -19.29
N THR A 2 14.26 1.65 -18.72
CA THR A 2 14.80 0.52 -19.46
C THR A 2 13.62 -0.23 -20.06
N ASN A 3 13.56 -0.35 -21.39
CA ASN A 3 12.64 -1.25 -22.05
C ASN A 3 13.12 -2.67 -21.73
N TYR A 4 12.41 -3.36 -20.86
CA TYR A 4 12.65 -4.77 -20.61
C TYR A 4 12.00 -5.51 -21.78
N SER A 5 12.80 -6.20 -22.57
CA SER A 5 12.33 -7.00 -23.69
C SER A 5 12.35 -8.49 -23.34
N ASN A 6 13.10 -8.90 -22.32
CA ASN A 6 13.20 -10.29 -21.86
C ASN A 6 13.59 -10.41 -20.37
N TYR A 7 13.64 -11.65 -19.86
CA TYR A 7 14.00 -11.99 -18.48
C TYR A 7 15.40 -11.48 -18.07
N LEU A 8 16.39 -11.59 -18.97
CA LEU A 8 17.78 -11.19 -18.69
C LEU A 8 17.91 -9.70 -18.37
N ASP A 9 17.08 -8.86 -19.00
CA ASP A 9 17.07 -7.41 -18.78
C ASP A 9 16.76 -7.05 -17.32
N CYS A 10 15.96 -7.87 -16.64
CA CYS A 10 15.63 -7.69 -15.22
C CYS A 10 16.81 -7.98 -14.29
N PHE A 11 17.82 -8.71 -14.76
CA PHE A 11 18.99 -9.10 -13.96
C PHE A 11 20.29 -8.46 -14.45
N THR A 12 20.23 -7.44 -15.32
CA THR A 12 21.42 -6.64 -15.66
C THR A 12 22.03 -5.99 -14.41
N PRO A 13 23.36 -5.74 -14.38
CA PRO A 13 24.00 -5.06 -13.25
C PRO A 13 23.30 -3.75 -12.86
N ASN A 14 22.92 -2.95 -13.86
CA ASN A 14 22.20 -1.70 -13.64
C ASN A 14 20.81 -1.93 -13.03
N ALA A 15 20.05 -2.94 -13.48
CA ALA A 15 18.73 -3.24 -12.92
C ALA A 15 18.82 -3.68 -11.44
N ILE A 16 19.84 -4.46 -11.10
CA ILE A 16 20.12 -4.90 -9.72
C ILE A 16 20.49 -3.71 -8.84
N ILE A 17 21.40 -2.85 -9.30
CA ILE A 17 21.82 -1.63 -8.60
C ILE A 17 20.62 -0.68 -8.38
N GLU A 18 19.73 -0.54 -9.37
CA GLU A 18 18.50 0.23 -9.21
C GLU A 18 17.59 -0.36 -8.12
N SER A 19 17.45 -1.69 -8.08
CA SER A 19 16.67 -2.38 -7.05
C SER A 19 17.24 -2.10 -5.65
N LEU A 20 18.56 -2.24 -5.52
CA LEU A 20 19.28 -1.95 -4.29
C LEU A 20 19.14 -0.49 -3.85
N CYS A 21 19.16 0.47 -4.78
CA CYS A 21 18.88 1.87 -4.49
C CYS A 21 17.47 2.08 -3.92
N ARG A 22 16.46 1.38 -4.46
CA ARG A 22 15.07 1.47 -3.97
C ARG A 22 14.96 0.92 -2.54
N GLU A 23 15.59 -0.22 -2.27
CA GLU A 23 15.63 -0.81 -0.93
C GLU A 23 16.33 0.12 0.07
N ARG A 24 17.48 0.68 -0.31
CA ARG A 24 18.20 1.68 0.49
C ARG A 24 17.32 2.89 0.83
N MET A 25 16.54 3.37 -0.13
CA MET A 25 15.62 4.49 0.07
C MET A 25 14.43 4.12 0.98
N ALA A 26 13.94 2.89 0.94
CA ALA A 26 12.93 2.41 1.89
C ALA A 26 13.51 2.35 3.31
N ALA A 27 14.72 1.83 3.46
CA ALA A 27 15.42 1.72 4.73
C ALA A 27 15.73 3.10 5.33
N CYS A 28 16.19 4.05 4.51
CA CYS A 28 16.40 5.45 4.89
C CYS A 28 15.13 6.15 5.37
N ARG A 29 13.96 5.84 4.77
CA ARG A 29 12.67 6.38 5.21
C ARG A 29 12.31 5.87 6.61
N LYS A 30 12.46 4.57 6.85
CA LYS A 30 12.22 3.95 8.16
C LYS A 30 13.18 4.48 9.23
N ALA A 31 14.46 4.62 8.91
CA ALA A 31 15.47 5.21 9.80
C ALA A 31 15.11 6.67 10.14
N HIS A 32 14.73 7.48 9.16
CA HIS A 32 14.35 8.87 9.39
C HIS A 32 13.14 9.03 10.32
N GLU A 33 12.21 8.06 10.31
CA GLU A 33 11.08 8.07 11.25
C GLU A 33 11.54 7.87 12.70
N GLN A 34 12.53 7.02 12.93
CA GLN A 34 13.15 6.77 14.24
C GLN A 34 14.03 7.94 14.67
N GLU A 35 14.90 8.43 13.77
CA GLU A 35 15.82 9.54 14.00
C GLU A 35 15.09 10.79 14.53
N PHE A 36 13.89 11.09 14.05
CA PHE A 36 13.10 12.22 14.57
C PHE A 36 12.83 12.15 16.09
N PHE A 37 12.56 10.96 16.61
CA PHE A 37 12.29 10.79 18.05
C PHE A 37 13.60 10.72 18.84
N GLU A 38 14.64 10.12 18.26
CA GLU A 38 15.98 10.05 18.85
C GLU A 38 16.63 11.43 19.00
N GLN A 39 16.42 12.33 18.03
CA GLN A 39 16.88 13.72 18.11
C GLN A 39 16.27 14.53 19.28
N LEU A 40 15.26 13.99 19.96
CA LEU A 40 14.67 14.58 21.16
C LEU A 40 15.43 14.17 22.43
N LEU A 41 16.32 13.18 22.34
CA LEU A 41 17.14 12.67 23.44
C LEU A 41 18.59 13.21 23.32
N PRO A 42 19.32 13.38 24.44
CA PRO A 42 20.75 13.68 24.40
C PRO A 42 21.53 12.50 23.82
N SER A 43 22.32 12.76 22.76
CA SER A 43 23.31 11.85 22.13
C SER A 43 22.85 10.40 21.91
N THR A 44 22.37 10.10 20.70
CA THR A 44 22.25 8.71 20.24
C THR A 44 23.14 8.47 19.03
N HIS A 45 23.97 7.43 19.10
CA HIS A 45 24.73 6.93 17.97
C HIS A 45 23.79 6.33 16.92
N ARG A 46 24.02 6.68 15.66
CA ARG A 46 23.24 6.17 14.52
C ARG A 46 23.53 4.67 14.35
N LYS A 47 22.50 3.82 14.35
CA LYS A 47 22.65 2.41 14.01
C LYS A 47 22.93 2.25 12.50
N THR A 48 24.05 1.61 12.15
CA THR A 48 24.40 1.23 10.78
C THR A 48 23.48 0.10 10.31
N GLN A 49 22.95 0.18 9.09
CA GLN A 49 22.14 -0.88 8.47
C GLN A 49 22.97 -1.67 7.45
N ALA A 50 22.61 -2.92 7.17
CA ALA A 50 23.32 -3.74 6.17
C ALA A 50 23.40 -3.08 4.78
N SER A 51 22.34 -2.37 4.35
CA SER A 51 22.32 -1.64 3.08
C SER A 51 23.28 -0.43 3.02
N ASP A 52 23.81 0.05 4.15
CA ASP A 52 24.86 1.09 4.17
C ASP A 52 26.15 0.59 3.53
N LEU A 53 26.37 -0.72 3.52
CA LEU A 53 27.60 -1.35 3.05
C LEU A 53 27.79 -1.27 1.53
N TYR A 54 26.68 -1.22 0.79
CA TYR A 54 26.65 -1.33 -0.67
C TYR A 54 26.39 0.01 -1.38
N MET A 55 26.44 1.12 -0.63
CA MET A 55 25.98 2.44 -1.09
C MET A 55 26.89 3.56 -0.58
N PRO A 56 27.04 4.66 -1.35
CA PRO A 56 27.81 5.79 -0.91
C PRO A 56 27.19 6.47 0.32
N PRO A 57 28.01 7.03 1.22
CA PRO A 57 27.50 7.73 2.39
C PRO A 57 26.66 8.94 1.99
N ARG A 58 25.69 9.29 2.82
CA ARG A 58 24.70 10.34 2.53
C ARG A 58 25.32 11.72 2.24
N SER A 59 26.49 12.00 2.80
CA SER A 59 27.27 13.22 2.55
C SER A 59 27.69 13.38 1.09
N ARG A 60 27.76 12.29 0.33
CA ARG A 60 28.18 12.30 -1.08
C ARG A 60 27.04 12.31 -2.09
N TRP A 61 25.79 12.32 -1.62
CA TRP A 61 24.62 12.26 -2.49
C TRP A 61 24.50 13.53 -3.33
N ARG A 62 24.49 13.34 -4.66
CA ARG A 62 24.35 14.40 -5.66
C ARG A 62 22.88 14.56 -6.03
N ARG A 63 22.50 15.77 -6.43
CA ARG A 63 21.15 16.04 -6.98
C ARG A 63 21.21 16.09 -8.50
N VAL A 64 20.23 15.49 -9.15
CA VAL A 64 20.08 15.60 -10.59
C VAL A 64 19.85 17.07 -11.00
N HIS A 65 20.38 17.48 -12.16
CA HIS A 65 20.20 18.81 -12.75
C HIS A 65 18.72 19.20 -12.84
N LYS A 66 18.42 20.50 -12.65
CA LYS A 66 17.05 21.03 -12.54
C LYS A 66 16.13 20.55 -13.69
N ASN A 67 16.64 20.51 -14.92
CA ASN A 67 15.89 20.16 -16.12
C ASN A 67 15.57 18.65 -16.25
N LYS A 68 16.27 17.79 -15.49
CA LYS A 68 16.06 16.33 -15.46
C LYS A 68 15.34 15.88 -14.18
N ARG A 69 14.90 16.81 -13.33
CA ARG A 69 14.17 16.50 -12.09
C ARG A 69 12.75 16.06 -12.39
N LEU A 70 12.33 14.99 -11.74
CA LEU A 70 10.94 14.59 -11.64
C LEU A 70 10.20 15.60 -10.76
N LYS A 71 8.91 15.79 -11.07
CA LYS A 71 8.01 16.64 -10.27
C LYS A 71 7.79 16.06 -8.86
N ASN A 72 7.90 14.74 -8.70
CA ASN A 72 7.68 14.00 -7.45
C ASN A 72 8.97 13.84 -6.63
N ALA A 73 8.93 14.25 -5.36
CA ALA A 73 10.09 14.27 -4.46
C ALA A 73 10.64 12.88 -4.06
N ALA A 74 9.82 11.85 -3.88
CA ALA A 74 10.34 10.55 -3.41
C ALA A 74 10.92 9.70 -4.55
N THR A 75 10.29 9.73 -5.71
CA THR A 75 10.90 9.19 -6.93
C THR A 75 12.14 10.01 -7.29
N GLN A 76 12.14 11.33 -7.05
CA GLN A 76 13.33 12.16 -7.21
C GLN A 76 14.48 11.74 -6.29
N TYR A 77 14.27 11.47 -5.00
CA TYR A 77 15.37 11.03 -4.12
C TYR A 77 15.96 9.68 -4.54
N THR A 78 15.11 8.77 -5.00
CA THR A 78 15.56 7.48 -5.54
C THR A 78 16.37 7.69 -6.82
N LYS A 79 15.89 8.57 -7.71
CA LYS A 79 16.60 8.95 -8.94
C LYS A 79 17.93 9.67 -8.66
N ASP A 80 17.97 10.54 -7.66
CA ASP A 80 19.18 11.23 -7.19
C ASP A 80 20.20 10.22 -6.65
N LEU A 81 19.76 9.20 -5.90
CA LEU A 81 20.64 8.15 -5.41
C LEU A 81 21.17 7.29 -6.57
N ILE A 82 20.31 6.86 -7.49
CA ILE A 82 20.73 6.10 -8.68
C ILE A 82 21.76 6.91 -9.48
N TYR A 83 21.47 8.18 -9.75
CA TYR A 83 22.40 9.09 -10.44
C TYR A 83 23.73 9.22 -9.69
N THR A 84 23.68 9.38 -8.37
CA THR A 84 24.87 9.45 -7.52
C THR A 84 25.71 8.19 -7.65
N VAL A 85 25.09 7.02 -7.51
CA VAL A 85 25.78 5.72 -7.59
C VAL A 85 26.44 5.58 -8.94
N MET A 86 25.71 5.80 -10.04
CA MET A 86 26.26 5.69 -11.39
C MET A 86 27.48 6.61 -11.60
N GLN A 87 27.44 7.84 -11.09
CA GLN A 87 28.55 8.80 -11.20
C GLN A 87 29.74 8.43 -10.31
N LEU A 88 29.49 7.94 -9.10
CA LEU A 88 30.56 7.59 -8.17
C LEU A 88 31.23 6.26 -8.49
N ARG A 89 30.62 5.41 -9.31
CA ARG A 89 31.25 4.18 -9.80
C ARG A 89 32.48 4.43 -10.67
N GLU A 90 32.57 5.60 -11.31
CA GLU A 90 33.73 6.06 -12.09
C GLU A 90 34.76 6.80 -11.22
N SER A 91 34.50 6.96 -9.91
CA SER A 91 35.35 7.71 -8.98
C SER A 91 36.62 6.92 -8.65
N PRO A 92 37.82 7.54 -8.71
CA PRO A 92 39.06 6.90 -8.28
C PRO A 92 39.25 6.88 -6.75
N ALA A 93 38.31 7.44 -5.98
CA ALA A 93 38.48 7.58 -4.53
C ALA A 93 38.43 6.21 -3.81
N PRO A 94 39.43 5.86 -2.97
CA PRO A 94 39.47 4.57 -2.29
C PRO A 94 38.23 4.27 -1.42
N ALA A 95 37.67 5.31 -0.78
CA ALA A 95 36.46 5.18 0.02
C ALA A 95 35.22 4.81 -0.82
N ASP A 96 35.19 5.17 -2.10
CA ASP A 96 34.11 4.73 -2.99
C ASP A 96 34.31 3.28 -3.44
N LYS A 97 35.56 2.90 -3.70
CA LYS A 97 35.93 1.56 -4.18
C LYS A 97 35.43 0.45 -3.23
N VAL A 98 35.50 0.66 -1.91
CA VAL A 98 35.04 -0.31 -0.90
C VAL A 98 33.56 -0.70 -1.06
N TRP A 99 32.65 0.26 -1.24
CA TRP A 99 31.22 -0.06 -1.37
C TRP A 99 30.88 -0.51 -2.79
N ILE A 100 31.63 -0.06 -3.80
CA ILE A 100 31.51 -0.49 -5.20
C ILE A 100 31.84 -1.97 -5.32
N ASP A 101 32.97 -2.42 -4.76
CA ASP A 101 33.41 -3.81 -4.84
C ASP A 101 32.39 -4.76 -4.20
N LYS A 102 31.84 -4.38 -3.04
CA LYS A 102 30.77 -5.14 -2.38
C LYS A 102 29.47 -5.14 -3.17
N GLN A 103 29.13 -4.03 -3.84
CA GLN A 103 27.97 -3.96 -4.71
C GLN A 103 28.16 -4.86 -5.95
N ASP A 104 29.37 -4.95 -6.49
CA ASP A 104 29.71 -5.79 -7.65
C ASP A 104 29.69 -7.27 -7.27
N GLU A 105 30.23 -7.63 -6.10
CA GLU A 105 30.14 -8.97 -5.52
C GLU A 105 28.67 -9.40 -5.36
N LEU A 106 27.83 -8.57 -4.73
CA LEU A 106 26.40 -8.85 -4.60
C LEU A 106 25.71 -8.97 -5.96
N THR A 107 26.05 -8.12 -6.92
CA THR A 107 25.48 -8.15 -8.26
C THR A 107 25.83 -9.46 -8.98
N LEU A 108 27.08 -9.92 -8.85
CA LEU A 108 27.53 -11.20 -9.37
C LEU A 108 26.77 -12.35 -8.71
N LEU A 109 26.64 -12.35 -7.38
CA LEU A 109 25.90 -13.36 -6.62
C LEU A 109 24.43 -13.44 -7.06
N VAL A 110 23.74 -12.29 -7.16
CA VAL A 110 22.35 -12.22 -7.62
C VAL A 110 22.22 -12.78 -9.03
N ARG A 111 23.12 -12.40 -9.95
CA ARG A 111 23.09 -12.90 -11.33
C ARG A 111 23.35 -14.39 -11.40
N ASN A 112 24.38 -14.88 -10.73
CA ASN A 112 24.70 -16.30 -10.70
C ASN A 112 23.53 -17.11 -10.14
N LYS A 113 22.88 -16.66 -9.08
CA LYS A 113 21.73 -17.36 -8.48
C LYS A 113 20.47 -17.27 -9.36
N ALA A 114 20.15 -16.12 -9.94
CA ALA A 114 18.91 -15.92 -10.70
C ALA A 114 18.96 -16.42 -12.16
N LEU A 115 20.17 -16.54 -12.72
CA LEU A 115 20.37 -17.00 -14.09
C LEU A 115 20.76 -18.49 -14.16
N ASN A 116 21.01 -19.13 -13.01
CA ASN A 116 21.25 -20.56 -12.92
C ASN A 116 19.95 -21.34 -13.18
N GLU A 117 20.03 -22.31 -14.08
CA GLU A 117 18.93 -23.20 -14.46
C GLU A 117 18.60 -24.25 -13.38
N SER A 118 19.38 -24.32 -12.29
CA SER A 118 19.20 -25.29 -11.19
C SER A 118 18.94 -24.62 -9.84
N LEU A 119 18.32 -23.42 -9.79
CA LEU A 119 17.93 -22.81 -8.52
C LEU A 119 16.87 -23.66 -7.80
N THR A 120 17.21 -24.20 -6.63
CA THR A 120 16.34 -25.12 -5.88
C THR A 120 15.62 -24.49 -4.70
N SER A 121 16.21 -23.50 -4.00
CA SER A 121 15.60 -22.89 -2.81
C SER A 121 16.09 -21.48 -2.50
N PHE A 122 15.25 -20.73 -1.76
CA PHE A 122 15.62 -19.51 -1.05
C PHE A 122 15.76 -19.78 0.45
N ASP A 123 16.45 -18.87 1.15
CA ASP A 123 16.47 -18.91 2.60
C ASP A 123 15.09 -18.57 3.15
N PRO A 124 14.63 -19.26 4.22
CA PRO A 124 13.34 -18.96 4.83
C PRO A 124 13.24 -17.50 5.30
N PRO A 125 12.11 -16.81 5.07
CA PRO A 125 11.96 -15.41 5.44
C PRO A 125 11.82 -15.23 6.95
N ARG A 126 12.22 -14.06 7.44
CA ARG A 126 11.98 -13.71 8.85
C ARG A 126 10.49 -13.45 9.11
N ILE A 127 9.98 -14.01 10.20
CA ILE A 127 8.59 -13.88 10.62
C ILE A 127 8.40 -12.76 11.65
N PHE A 128 7.37 -11.94 11.43
CA PHE A 128 6.98 -10.80 12.24
C PHE A 128 5.48 -10.91 12.57
N PRO A 129 5.12 -11.44 13.74
CA PRO A 129 3.73 -11.44 14.19
C PRO A 129 3.29 -10.01 14.56
N ILE A 130 2.20 -9.52 13.94
CA ILE A 130 1.66 -8.17 14.17
C ILE A 130 0.21 -8.27 14.66
N PRO A 131 -0.17 -7.61 15.77
CA PRO A 131 -1.54 -7.64 16.28
C PRO A 131 -2.52 -6.98 15.30
N LYS A 132 -3.71 -7.58 15.14
CA LYS A 132 -4.71 -7.15 14.15
C LYS A 132 -5.57 -5.95 14.57
N ASP A 133 -5.59 -5.58 15.85
CA ASP A 133 -6.10 -4.31 16.40
C ASP A 133 -5.85 -4.33 17.94
N LYS A 134 -6.85 -4.00 18.78
CA LYS A 134 -6.81 -4.22 20.24
C LYS A 134 -7.09 -5.68 20.65
N SER A 135 -7.37 -6.56 19.69
CA SER A 135 -7.56 -8.00 19.96
C SER A 135 -6.22 -8.69 20.24
N GLN A 136 -6.28 -9.87 20.86
CA GLN A 136 -5.14 -10.78 20.97
C GLN A 136 -4.85 -11.57 19.67
N GLU A 137 -5.53 -11.21 18.57
CA GLU A 137 -5.37 -11.86 17.26
C GLU A 137 -4.14 -11.29 16.54
N TYR A 138 -3.25 -12.16 16.05
CA TYR A 138 -2.02 -11.79 15.35
C TYR A 138 -2.06 -12.19 13.87
N ARG A 139 -1.47 -11.34 13.02
CA ARG A 139 -1.16 -11.62 11.62
C ARG A 139 0.28 -12.07 11.49
N VAL A 140 0.52 -13.10 10.68
CA VAL A 140 1.85 -13.60 10.36
C VAL A 140 2.38 -12.82 9.15
N ILE A 141 3.36 -11.94 9.35
CA ILE A 141 4.03 -11.23 8.26
C ILE A 141 5.42 -11.84 8.04
N ALA A 142 5.79 -12.13 6.80
CA ALA A 142 7.09 -12.67 6.44
C ALA A 142 7.90 -11.65 5.60
N SER A 143 9.21 -11.59 5.79
CA SER A 143 10.09 -10.68 5.05
C SER A 143 11.44 -11.30 4.71
N TYR A 144 11.85 -11.20 3.44
CA TYR A 144 13.18 -11.57 2.95
C TYR A 144 14.23 -10.47 3.09
N SER A 145 13.92 -9.36 3.79
CA SER A 145 14.80 -8.19 3.84
C SER A 145 16.15 -8.40 4.55
N GLU A 146 16.35 -9.53 5.23
CA GLU A 146 17.64 -9.90 5.83
C GLU A 146 18.58 -10.58 4.82
N ASN A 147 18.05 -11.35 3.86
CA ASN A 147 18.79 -11.85 2.72
C ASN A 147 18.54 -10.95 1.49
N LEU A 148 19.42 -9.98 1.32
CA LEU A 148 19.35 -9.00 0.25
C LEU A 148 19.44 -9.63 -1.15
N CYS A 149 20.20 -10.73 -1.31
CA CYS A 149 20.30 -11.43 -2.59
C CYS A 149 18.92 -11.96 -3.00
N ASP A 150 18.28 -12.72 -2.10
CA ASP A 150 16.98 -13.35 -2.35
C ASP A 150 15.87 -12.31 -2.52
N SER A 151 15.87 -11.26 -1.68
CA SER A 151 14.95 -10.11 -1.80
C SER A 151 15.00 -9.48 -3.20
N ILE A 152 16.21 -9.25 -3.73
CA ILE A 152 16.39 -8.67 -5.07
C ILE A 152 15.88 -9.65 -6.14
N ILE A 153 16.21 -10.94 -6.05
CA ILE A 153 15.80 -11.94 -7.04
C ILE A 153 14.27 -12.04 -7.11
N ILE A 154 13.62 -12.17 -5.95
CA ILE A 154 12.16 -12.21 -5.81
C ILE A 154 11.53 -10.94 -6.40
N GLY A 155 12.09 -9.76 -6.05
CA GLY A 155 11.59 -8.47 -6.52
C GLY A 155 11.70 -8.29 -8.04
N GLN A 156 12.82 -8.72 -8.65
CA GLN A 156 13.04 -8.62 -10.08
C GLN A 156 12.22 -9.66 -10.86
N CYS A 157 12.10 -10.88 -10.36
CA CYS A 157 11.21 -11.88 -10.95
C CYS A 157 9.75 -11.42 -10.92
N ALA A 158 9.27 -10.90 -9.79
CA ALA A 158 7.93 -10.32 -9.70
C ALA A 158 7.71 -9.16 -10.68
N LYS A 159 8.76 -8.36 -10.93
CA LYS A 159 8.71 -7.27 -11.91
C LYS A 159 8.61 -7.80 -13.34
N TYR A 160 9.41 -8.81 -13.68
CA TYR A 160 9.36 -9.50 -14.97
C TYR A 160 7.97 -10.11 -15.22
N LEU A 161 7.47 -10.90 -14.27
CA LEU A 161 6.16 -11.54 -14.34
C LEU A 161 5.03 -10.53 -14.50
N ARG A 162 5.02 -9.45 -13.71
CA ARG A 162 4.02 -8.39 -13.88
C ARG A 162 4.08 -7.73 -15.25
N TRP A 163 5.25 -7.61 -15.88
CA TRP A 163 5.38 -6.99 -17.19
C TRP A 163 4.84 -7.91 -18.31
N VAL A 164 5.19 -9.20 -18.30
CA VAL A 164 4.76 -10.16 -19.33
C VAL A 164 3.28 -10.57 -19.18
N PHE A 165 2.78 -10.71 -17.95
CA PHE A 165 1.37 -11.06 -17.70
C PHE A 165 0.41 -9.86 -17.73
N ASP A 166 0.88 -8.62 -17.89
CA ASP A 166 -0.03 -7.47 -17.75
C ASP A 166 -1.15 -7.48 -18.78
N ASP A 167 -0.89 -7.90 -20.01
CA ASP A 167 -1.93 -7.97 -21.06
C ASP A 167 -2.83 -9.21 -20.92
N TYR A 168 -2.39 -10.22 -20.18
CA TYR A 168 -3.18 -11.41 -19.88
C TYR A 168 -4.31 -11.11 -18.90
N PHE A 169 -4.06 -10.26 -17.90
CA PHE A 169 -5.06 -9.94 -16.89
C PHE A 169 -6.16 -9.03 -17.43
N LEU A 170 -7.42 -9.31 -17.08
CA LEU A 170 -8.58 -8.51 -17.48
C LEU A 170 -8.55 -7.08 -16.91
N ASP A 171 -9.20 -6.15 -17.61
CA ASP A 171 -9.26 -4.75 -17.21
C ASP A 171 -10.00 -4.50 -15.88
N CYS A 172 -10.88 -5.43 -15.48
CA CYS A 172 -11.59 -5.40 -14.19
C CYS A 172 -10.66 -5.64 -12.99
N SER A 173 -9.42 -6.11 -13.20
CA SER A 173 -8.43 -6.35 -12.15
C SER A 173 -7.39 -5.23 -12.09
N PHE A 174 -7.43 -4.42 -11.02
CA PHE A 174 -6.66 -3.18 -10.93
C PHE A 174 -5.38 -3.29 -10.11
N ALA A 175 -5.28 -4.29 -9.25
CA ALA A 175 -4.25 -4.32 -8.22
C ALA A 175 -2.86 -4.61 -8.83
N PHE A 176 -1.91 -3.71 -8.58
CA PHE A 176 -0.48 -3.90 -8.88
C PHE A 176 -0.17 -4.30 -10.33
N ARG A 177 -0.92 -3.73 -11.28
CA ARG A 177 -0.70 -3.86 -12.72
C ARG A 177 0.56 -3.12 -13.18
N PHE A 178 1.21 -3.62 -14.22
CA PHE A 178 2.43 -3.01 -14.75
C PHE A 178 2.08 -1.89 -15.74
N PRO A 179 2.49 -0.64 -15.52
CA PRO A 179 2.18 0.43 -16.47
C PRO A 179 3.06 0.32 -17.72
N LYS A 180 2.55 -0.27 -18.80
CA LYS A 180 3.22 -0.22 -20.12
C LYS A 180 3.22 1.20 -20.69
N LEU A 181 2.10 1.90 -20.57
CA LEU A 181 1.93 3.31 -20.93
C LEU A 181 1.22 4.06 -19.79
N GLY A 182 1.69 5.27 -19.46
CA GLY A 182 1.06 6.12 -18.45
C GLY A 182 1.35 5.73 -17.00
N LYS A 183 0.36 5.89 -16.12
CA LYS A 183 0.47 5.64 -14.67
C LYS A 183 -0.04 4.23 -14.34
N PRO A 184 0.52 3.55 -13.31
CA PRO A 184 0.01 2.25 -12.88
C PRO A 184 -1.45 2.35 -12.45
N LYS A 185 -2.26 1.34 -12.80
CA LYS A 185 -3.61 1.18 -12.26
C LYS A 185 -3.51 1.02 -10.73
N THR A 186 -4.46 1.63 -10.04
CA THR A 186 -4.55 1.69 -8.58
C THR A 186 -5.98 1.43 -8.14
N HIS A 187 -6.20 1.34 -6.82
CA HIS A 187 -7.54 1.25 -6.25
C HIS A 187 -8.40 2.48 -6.57
N HIS A 188 -7.78 3.62 -6.89
CA HIS A 188 -8.49 4.78 -7.41
C HIS A 188 -9.17 4.49 -8.74
N ASP A 189 -8.48 3.82 -9.66
CA ASP A 189 -9.04 3.53 -10.98
C ASP A 189 -10.22 2.55 -10.88
N ALA A 190 -10.14 1.60 -9.95
CA ALA A 190 -11.24 0.69 -9.64
C ALA A 190 -12.48 1.43 -9.09
N PHE A 191 -12.27 2.38 -8.18
CA PHE A 191 -13.36 3.23 -7.68
C PHE A 191 -13.88 4.21 -8.75
N GLU A 192 -13.02 4.66 -9.67
CA GLU A 192 -13.43 5.51 -10.78
C GLU A 192 -14.43 4.79 -11.70
N GLN A 193 -14.21 3.51 -12.00
CA GLN A 193 -15.19 2.70 -12.74
C GLN A 193 -16.53 2.60 -12.01
N LEU A 194 -16.52 2.50 -10.68
CA LEU A 194 -17.75 2.54 -9.89
C LEU A 194 -18.47 3.89 -10.00
N THR A 195 -17.73 5.00 -9.93
CA THR A 195 -18.35 6.33 -10.09
C THR A 195 -18.87 6.57 -11.51
N LYS A 196 -18.20 6.00 -12.52
CA LYS A 196 -18.66 6.03 -13.91
C LYS A 196 -19.94 5.22 -14.08
N PHE A 197 -19.98 3.99 -13.56
CA PHE A 197 -21.20 3.18 -13.53
C PHE A 197 -22.37 3.92 -12.86
N TRP A 198 -22.12 4.60 -11.73
CA TRP A 198 -23.14 5.43 -11.09
C TRP A 198 -23.65 6.54 -12.02
N LYS A 199 -22.74 7.30 -12.64
CA LYS A 199 -23.07 8.42 -13.52
C LYS A 199 -23.85 7.98 -14.76
N ASP A 200 -23.45 6.86 -15.35
CA ASP A 200 -24.02 6.35 -16.59
C ASP A 200 -25.43 5.74 -16.38
N ASN A 201 -25.78 5.36 -15.14
CA ASN A 201 -27.03 4.67 -14.83
C ASN A 201 -27.95 5.40 -13.83
N GLN A 202 -27.54 6.56 -13.31
CA GLN A 202 -28.40 7.36 -12.43
C GLN A 202 -29.57 7.99 -13.22
N LYS A 203 -30.70 8.17 -12.53
CA LYS A 203 -31.84 8.97 -12.98
C LYS A 203 -32.13 10.03 -11.93
N ASN A 204 -32.18 11.30 -12.31
CA ASN A 204 -32.39 12.43 -11.39
C ASN A 204 -31.39 12.43 -10.21
N ASN A 205 -30.12 12.13 -10.47
CA ASN A 205 -29.05 11.90 -9.49
C ASN A 205 -29.28 10.71 -8.56
N HIS A 206 -30.17 9.77 -8.85
CA HIS A 206 -30.43 8.60 -8.01
C HIS A 206 -30.16 7.32 -8.80
N ILE A 207 -29.34 6.43 -8.28
CA ILE A 207 -29.15 5.10 -8.86
C ILE A 207 -30.10 4.08 -8.21
N GLN A 208 -30.45 3.05 -8.96
CA GLN A 208 -31.04 1.80 -8.49
C GLN A 208 -30.30 0.65 -9.18
N ALA A 209 -29.48 -0.10 -8.44
CA ALA A 209 -28.68 -1.20 -8.97
C ALA A 209 -28.53 -2.33 -7.95
N TYR A 210 -28.42 -3.56 -8.43
CA TYR A 210 -28.20 -4.74 -7.60
C TYR A 210 -26.72 -5.00 -7.44
N VAL A 211 -26.28 -5.17 -6.20
CA VAL A 211 -24.88 -5.30 -5.82
C VAL A 211 -24.63 -6.60 -5.07
N ALA A 212 -23.47 -7.22 -5.32
CA ALA A 212 -22.93 -8.31 -4.53
C ALA A 212 -21.46 -8.07 -4.18
N GLU A 213 -21.06 -8.50 -2.98
CA GLU A 213 -19.69 -8.36 -2.45
C GLU A 213 -19.25 -9.71 -1.86
N CYS A 214 -18.02 -10.14 -2.13
CA CYS A 214 -17.46 -11.38 -1.57
C CYS A 214 -16.12 -11.11 -0.86
N ASP A 215 -15.98 -11.61 0.37
CA ASP A 215 -14.77 -11.47 1.19
C ASP A 215 -14.13 -12.85 1.42
N ILE A 216 -12.86 -13.00 1.00
CA ILE A 216 -12.11 -14.26 1.10
C ILE A 216 -11.43 -14.35 2.48
N GLN A 217 -11.49 -15.53 3.11
CA GLN A 217 -11.02 -15.72 4.49
C GLN A 217 -9.50 -15.86 4.57
N GLY A 218 -8.80 -14.75 4.83
CA GLY A 218 -7.35 -14.80 5.04
C GLY A 218 -6.58 -15.21 3.79
N PHE A 219 -7.00 -14.68 2.64
CA PHE A 219 -6.50 -14.96 1.30
C PHE A 219 -5.03 -15.42 1.22
N TYR A 220 -4.08 -14.58 1.63
CA TYR A 220 -2.65 -14.91 1.53
C TYR A 220 -2.21 -16.08 2.42
N ASP A 221 -2.91 -16.35 3.54
CA ASP A 221 -2.58 -17.43 4.45
C ASP A 221 -3.08 -18.79 3.93
N ILE A 222 -3.97 -18.82 2.93
CA ILE A 222 -4.68 -20.04 2.48
C ILE A 222 -4.40 -20.42 1.03
N LEU A 223 -3.60 -19.63 0.29
CA LEU A 223 -3.29 -19.92 -1.11
C LEU A 223 -2.50 -21.23 -1.23
N ASN A 224 -3.12 -22.27 -1.78
CA ASN A 224 -2.50 -23.55 -2.01
C ASN A 224 -1.36 -23.45 -3.05
N HIS A 225 -0.21 -24.07 -2.77
CA HIS A 225 0.98 -23.94 -3.62
C HIS A 225 0.82 -24.65 -4.96
N GLU A 226 0.18 -25.82 -4.99
CA GLU A 226 -0.10 -26.55 -6.24
C GLU A 226 -1.05 -25.74 -7.12
N VAL A 227 -2.13 -25.17 -6.56
CA VAL A 227 -3.06 -24.30 -7.29
C VAL A 227 -2.35 -23.10 -7.92
N ILE A 228 -1.39 -22.48 -7.21
CA ILE A 228 -0.59 -21.38 -7.79
C ILE A 228 0.21 -21.88 -9.00
N MET A 229 0.87 -23.03 -8.89
CA MET A 229 1.68 -23.61 -9.96
C MET A 229 0.83 -24.02 -11.16
N ASP A 230 -0.33 -24.65 -10.92
CA ASP A 230 -1.28 -25.05 -11.96
C ASP A 230 -1.82 -23.82 -12.71
N CYS A 231 -2.22 -22.77 -11.98
CA CYS A 231 -2.67 -21.52 -12.59
C CYS A 231 -1.55 -20.85 -13.40
N TYR A 232 -0.30 -20.91 -12.91
CA TYR A 232 0.86 -20.38 -13.62
C TYR A 232 1.12 -21.15 -14.92
N ASP A 233 1.19 -22.48 -14.84
CA ASP A 233 1.49 -23.34 -15.97
C ASP A 233 0.40 -23.25 -17.05
N ALA A 234 -0.87 -23.21 -16.67
CA ALA A 234 -1.99 -22.97 -17.58
C ALA A 234 -1.86 -21.62 -18.30
N ALA A 235 -1.60 -20.54 -17.54
CA ALA A 235 -1.46 -19.21 -18.11
C ALA A 235 -0.24 -19.08 -19.03
N VAL A 236 0.87 -19.78 -18.73
CA VAL A 236 2.05 -19.84 -19.62
C VAL A 236 1.69 -20.50 -20.96
N ILE A 237 0.88 -21.56 -20.96
CA ILE A 237 0.41 -22.21 -22.19
C ILE A 237 -0.42 -21.23 -23.04
N GLU A 238 -1.37 -20.52 -22.41
CA GLU A 238 -2.21 -19.52 -23.10
C GLU A 238 -1.40 -18.33 -23.64
N LEU A 239 -0.45 -17.84 -22.85
CA LEU A 239 0.47 -16.77 -23.28
C LEU A 239 1.34 -17.22 -24.47
N LYS A 240 1.82 -18.46 -24.45
CA LYS A 240 2.62 -19.01 -25.55
C LYS A 240 1.79 -19.12 -26.83
N GLN A 241 0.52 -19.52 -26.73
CA GLN A 241 -0.41 -19.56 -27.87
C GLN A 241 -0.70 -18.17 -28.44
N SER A 242 -0.68 -17.13 -27.60
CA SER A 242 -0.83 -15.73 -28.02
C SER A 242 0.49 -15.04 -28.41
N GLY A 243 1.59 -15.79 -28.50
CA GLY A 243 2.89 -15.31 -28.99
C GLY A 243 3.82 -14.71 -27.93
N THR A 244 3.49 -14.85 -26.64
CA THR A 244 4.35 -14.41 -25.52
C THR A 244 4.99 -15.62 -24.84
N ASP A 245 6.30 -15.77 -24.99
CA ASP A 245 7.05 -16.84 -24.33
C ASP A 245 7.57 -16.41 -22.96
N ILE A 246 7.46 -17.30 -21.98
CA ILE A 246 7.84 -17.02 -20.59
C ILE A 246 9.07 -17.83 -20.23
N ASP A 247 10.15 -17.13 -19.87
CA ASP A 247 11.41 -17.75 -19.44
C ASP A 247 11.22 -18.76 -18.30
N GLN A 248 11.72 -19.98 -18.50
CA GLN A 248 11.58 -21.10 -17.55
C GLN A 248 12.17 -20.79 -16.17
N ARG A 249 13.19 -19.92 -16.08
CA ARG A 249 13.80 -19.52 -14.81
C ARG A 249 12.84 -18.77 -13.91
N ALA A 250 11.83 -18.10 -14.47
CA ALA A 250 10.77 -17.48 -13.67
C ALA A 250 9.95 -18.53 -12.91
N ARG A 251 9.62 -19.66 -13.55
CA ARG A 251 8.94 -20.79 -12.90
C ARG A 251 9.80 -21.35 -11.76
N GLN A 252 11.10 -21.50 -11.98
CA GLN A 252 12.05 -22.00 -10.96
C GLN A 252 12.11 -21.08 -9.73
N ILE A 253 12.14 -19.76 -9.95
CA ILE A 253 12.09 -18.78 -8.85
C ILE A 253 10.77 -18.88 -8.09
N ILE A 254 9.63 -19.05 -8.78
CA ILE A 254 8.33 -19.25 -8.11
C ILE A 254 8.38 -20.51 -7.24
N THR A 255 8.85 -21.64 -7.79
CA THR A 255 8.98 -22.90 -7.06
C THR A 255 9.88 -22.74 -5.83
N ALA A 256 11.07 -22.16 -5.99
CA ALA A 256 11.99 -21.90 -4.88
C ALA A 256 11.38 -20.97 -3.80
N TYR A 257 10.57 -19.99 -4.22
CA TYR A 257 9.86 -19.08 -3.30
C TYR A 257 8.77 -19.80 -2.50
N LEU A 258 7.97 -20.64 -3.15
CA LEU A 258 6.94 -21.42 -2.48
C LEU A 258 7.55 -22.44 -1.51
N HIS A 259 8.63 -23.13 -1.90
CA HIS A 259 9.35 -24.05 -1.01
C HIS A 259 9.98 -23.36 0.21
N SER A 260 10.35 -22.07 0.11
CA SER A 260 10.98 -21.35 1.23
C SER A 260 9.99 -20.89 2.31
N TYR A 261 8.68 -20.94 2.05
CA TYR A 261 7.66 -20.52 3.00
C TYR A 261 6.31 -21.21 2.76
N SER A 262 5.76 -21.83 3.81
CA SER A 262 4.33 -22.14 3.93
C SER A 262 3.78 -21.63 5.26
N TYR A 263 2.49 -21.29 5.29
CA TYR A 263 1.82 -20.80 6.49
C TYR A 263 1.69 -21.90 7.55
N ASN A 264 1.24 -23.09 7.15
CA ASN A 264 1.02 -24.23 8.05
C ASN A 264 2.31 -24.76 8.66
N ASN A 265 3.32 -25.06 7.83
CA ASN A 265 4.52 -25.77 8.30
C ASN A 265 5.64 -24.85 8.78
N TYR A 266 5.64 -23.57 8.37
CA TYR A 266 6.69 -22.62 8.76
C TYR A 266 6.17 -21.35 9.45
N GLY A 267 5.32 -20.57 8.77
CA GLY A 267 4.92 -19.24 9.18
C GLY A 267 4.21 -19.19 10.54
N ARG A 268 3.18 -20.02 10.72
CA ARG A 268 2.40 -20.10 11.96
C ARG A 268 3.22 -20.65 13.13
N PRO A 269 3.92 -21.80 13.03
CA PRO A 269 4.80 -22.28 14.10
C PRO A 269 5.85 -21.25 14.52
N LYS A 270 6.53 -20.62 13.55
CA LYS A 270 7.56 -19.61 13.83
C LYS A 270 6.99 -18.36 14.49
N ALA A 271 5.77 -17.95 14.13
CA ALA A 271 5.10 -16.84 14.78
C ALA A 271 4.77 -17.14 16.25
N PHE A 272 4.39 -18.38 16.59
CA PHE A 272 4.23 -18.80 17.99
C PHE A 272 5.55 -18.69 18.76
N GLU A 273 6.65 -19.20 18.21
CA GLU A 273 7.98 -19.10 18.84
C GLU A 273 8.37 -17.64 19.12
N GLU A 274 8.17 -16.76 18.13
CA GLU A 274 8.46 -15.32 18.22
C GLU A 274 7.63 -14.58 19.27
N LEU A 275 6.39 -14.99 19.49
CA LEU A 275 5.50 -14.41 20.51
C LEU A 275 5.80 -14.97 21.90
N LYS A 276 6.09 -16.27 22.00
CA LYS A 276 6.52 -16.91 23.25
C LYS A 276 7.81 -16.29 23.76
N ALA A 277 8.78 -16.04 22.87
CA ALA A 277 10.02 -15.33 23.20
C ALA A 277 9.79 -13.89 23.72
N LYS A 278 8.63 -13.28 23.42
CA LYS A 278 8.22 -11.96 23.91
C LYS A 278 7.33 -12.03 25.16
N GLY A 279 7.18 -13.20 25.76
CA GLY A 279 6.37 -13.42 26.96
C GLY A 279 4.87 -13.50 26.72
N ILE A 280 4.43 -13.80 25.49
CA ILE A 280 3.01 -13.98 25.15
C ILE A 280 2.74 -15.48 25.04
N GLU A 281 2.09 -16.05 26.06
CA GLU A 281 1.92 -17.51 26.19
C GLU A 281 0.79 -18.08 25.32
N SER A 282 -0.30 -17.33 25.13
CA SER A 282 -1.49 -17.78 24.39
C SER A 282 -1.89 -16.81 23.28
N PRO A 283 -1.04 -16.61 22.25
CA PRO A 283 -1.40 -15.74 21.14
C PRO A 283 -2.48 -16.39 20.26
N ASP A 284 -3.48 -15.60 19.86
CA ASP A 284 -4.49 -16.05 18.90
C ASP A 284 -3.92 -15.89 17.48
N ILE A 285 -3.34 -16.97 16.95
CA ILE A 285 -2.91 -17.08 15.56
C ILE A 285 -3.84 -18.07 14.85
N LYS A 286 -4.58 -17.56 13.87
CA LYS A 286 -5.61 -18.33 13.16
C LYS A 286 -5.07 -19.65 12.63
N ASP A 287 -5.76 -20.72 12.98
CA ASP A 287 -5.53 -22.04 12.42
C ASP A 287 -6.25 -22.16 11.07
N ARG A 288 -5.48 -22.34 10.00
CA ARG A 288 -6.00 -22.37 8.63
C ARG A 288 -6.30 -23.77 8.14
N ASP A 289 -5.76 -24.81 8.79
CA ASP A 289 -6.09 -26.20 8.48
C ASP A 289 -7.59 -26.43 8.69
N LYS A 290 -8.13 -25.90 9.80
CA LYS A 290 -9.58 -25.90 10.08
C LYS A 290 -10.39 -25.06 9.09
N THR A 291 -9.81 -23.98 8.56
CA THR A 291 -10.50 -23.11 7.59
C THR A 291 -10.64 -23.81 6.24
N LEU A 292 -9.68 -24.65 5.91
CA LEU A 292 -9.56 -25.36 4.64
C LEU A 292 -9.96 -26.85 4.75
N GLU A 293 -10.67 -27.21 5.81
CA GLU A 293 -11.23 -28.55 5.97
C GLU A 293 -12.11 -28.89 4.74
N GLY A 294 -11.83 -30.04 4.12
CA GLY A 294 -12.48 -30.47 2.87
C GLY A 294 -11.83 -29.96 1.57
N PHE A 295 -10.91 -29.00 1.63
CA PHE A 295 -10.12 -28.55 0.47
C PHE A 295 -8.69 -29.10 0.45
N LEU A 296 -8.11 -29.35 1.62
CA LEU A 296 -6.72 -29.81 1.74
C LEU A 296 -6.62 -31.34 1.73
N THR A 297 -5.63 -31.84 1.00
CA THR A 297 -5.10 -33.18 1.22
C THR A 297 -3.99 -33.13 2.28
N PRO A 298 -3.87 -34.15 3.15
CA PRO A 298 -2.82 -34.18 4.17
C PRO A 298 -1.42 -34.01 3.57
N GLY A 299 -0.64 -33.07 4.13
CA GLY A 299 0.72 -32.78 3.69
C GLY A 299 0.86 -31.65 2.67
N GLU A 300 -0.23 -31.07 2.16
CA GLU A 300 -0.15 -29.91 1.27
C GLU A 300 0.39 -28.67 1.98
N ASP A 301 1.34 -27.98 1.34
CA ASP A 301 1.78 -26.66 1.74
C ASP A 301 0.88 -25.57 1.14
N TYR A 302 0.56 -24.57 1.98
CA TYR A 302 -0.25 -23.44 1.55
C TYR A 302 0.18 -22.15 2.24
N GLY A 303 -0.25 -21.04 1.68
CA GLY A 303 0.01 -19.69 2.15
C GLY A 303 1.29 -19.10 1.57
N VAL A 304 1.27 -17.79 1.37
CA VAL A 304 2.39 -17.02 0.82
C VAL A 304 2.67 -15.79 1.69
N PRO A 305 3.92 -15.28 1.74
CA PRO A 305 4.27 -14.10 2.53
C PRO A 305 3.36 -12.89 2.26
N GLN A 306 2.66 -12.38 3.29
CA GLN A 306 1.75 -11.26 3.12
C GLN A 306 2.50 -9.96 2.74
N GLY A 307 2.17 -9.39 1.59
CA GLY A 307 2.75 -8.12 1.11
C GLY A 307 4.06 -8.26 0.32
N GLY A 308 4.48 -9.49 0.01
CA GLY A 308 5.58 -9.75 -0.93
C GLY A 308 5.21 -9.39 -2.38
N ALA A 309 6.22 -9.01 -3.18
CA ALA A 309 6.00 -8.60 -4.57
C ALA A 309 5.45 -9.73 -5.46
N LEU A 310 5.86 -10.99 -5.21
CA LEU A 310 5.32 -12.18 -5.88
C LEU A 310 3.94 -12.56 -5.36
N SER A 311 3.69 -12.46 -4.05
CA SER A 311 2.39 -12.79 -3.45
C SER A 311 1.23 -12.02 -4.08
N VAL A 312 1.47 -10.75 -4.39
CA VAL A 312 0.52 -9.90 -5.10
C VAL A 312 0.28 -10.35 -6.55
N PHE A 313 1.32 -10.81 -7.25
CA PHE A 313 1.18 -11.38 -8.58
C PHE A 313 0.34 -12.66 -8.53
N PHE A 314 0.60 -13.55 -7.56
CA PHE A 314 -0.22 -14.75 -7.34
C PHE A 314 -1.68 -14.41 -7.06
N ALA A 315 -1.95 -13.32 -6.35
CA ALA A 315 -3.31 -12.87 -6.10
C ALA A 315 -4.10 -12.62 -7.39
N ASN A 316 -3.46 -12.00 -8.38
CA ASN A 316 -4.09 -11.74 -9.67
C ASN A 316 -4.16 -12.99 -10.55
N LEU A 317 -3.09 -13.79 -10.54
CA LEU A 317 -2.99 -15.04 -11.28
C LEU A 317 -4.09 -16.03 -10.89
N VAL A 318 -4.20 -16.35 -9.61
CA VAL A 318 -5.17 -17.34 -9.11
C VAL A 318 -6.60 -16.87 -9.32
N LEU A 319 -6.89 -15.59 -9.06
CA LEU A 319 -8.25 -15.06 -9.21
C LEU A 319 -8.63 -14.71 -10.66
N HIS A 320 -7.71 -14.86 -11.63
CA HIS A 320 -8.00 -14.56 -13.04
C HIS A 320 -9.11 -15.44 -13.62
N ASN A 321 -9.14 -16.73 -13.25
CA ASN A 321 -10.18 -17.65 -13.71
C ASN A 321 -11.56 -17.24 -13.20
N ALA A 322 -11.64 -16.83 -11.93
CA ALA A 322 -12.86 -16.28 -11.35
C ALA A 322 -13.28 -14.98 -12.05
N ASP A 323 -12.33 -14.11 -12.39
CA ASP A 323 -12.62 -12.90 -13.16
C ASP A 323 -13.22 -13.21 -14.55
N ASN A 324 -12.59 -14.13 -15.28
CA ASN A 324 -13.06 -14.57 -16.60
C ASN A 324 -14.48 -15.14 -16.53
N ALA A 325 -14.75 -16.00 -15.53
CA ALA A 325 -16.07 -16.60 -15.36
C ALA A 325 -17.14 -15.55 -15.07
N VAL A 326 -16.88 -14.59 -14.18
CA VAL A 326 -17.80 -13.48 -13.88
C VAL A 326 -18.02 -12.58 -15.09
N MET A 327 -16.95 -12.23 -15.81
CA MET A 327 -17.04 -11.35 -16.99
C MET A 327 -17.84 -12.00 -18.13
N LYS A 328 -17.81 -13.33 -18.29
CA LYS A 328 -18.68 -14.05 -19.23
C LYS A 328 -20.17 -13.92 -18.89
N ILE A 329 -20.52 -13.86 -17.61
CA ILE A 329 -21.90 -13.64 -17.16
C ILE A 329 -22.32 -12.19 -17.37
N ILE A 330 -21.47 -11.24 -16.96
CA ILE A 330 -21.91 -9.85 -16.90
C ILE A 330 -21.71 -9.08 -18.22
N GLY A 331 -20.70 -9.44 -19.01
CA GLY A 331 -20.29 -8.73 -20.22
C GLY A 331 -19.82 -7.29 -19.98
N GLU A 332 -19.40 -6.63 -21.05
CA GLU A 332 -18.87 -5.26 -21.03
C GLU A 332 -19.95 -4.25 -21.46
N LYS A 333 -21.01 -4.12 -20.65
CA LYS A 333 -22.11 -3.18 -20.90
C LYS A 333 -22.11 -2.07 -19.85
N SER A 334 -22.54 -0.86 -20.23
CA SER A 334 -22.65 0.27 -19.32
C SER A 334 -23.56 0.01 -18.12
N ASN A 335 -24.53 -0.91 -18.25
CA ASN A 335 -25.47 -1.31 -17.20
C ASN A 335 -24.92 -2.38 -16.23
N SER A 336 -23.63 -2.76 -16.35
CA SER A 336 -22.98 -3.78 -15.54
C SER A 336 -21.57 -3.34 -15.15
N LEU A 337 -21.11 -3.75 -13.97
CA LEU A 337 -19.80 -3.44 -13.43
C LEU A 337 -19.28 -4.64 -12.66
N TYR A 338 -18.07 -5.08 -13.00
CA TYR A 338 -17.26 -5.93 -12.14
C TYR A 338 -15.90 -5.28 -11.93
N VAL A 339 -15.49 -5.14 -10.68
CA VAL A 339 -14.18 -4.58 -10.32
C VAL A 339 -13.58 -5.40 -9.19
N ARG A 340 -12.27 -5.64 -9.29
CA ARG A 340 -11.49 -6.36 -8.28
C ARG A 340 -10.19 -5.64 -7.97
N TYR A 341 -9.87 -5.58 -6.69
CA TYR A 341 -8.59 -5.11 -6.18
C TYR A 341 -8.03 -6.11 -5.16
N CYS A 342 -7.10 -6.97 -5.59
CA CYS A 342 -6.68 -8.16 -4.84
C CYS A 342 -7.88 -9.08 -4.54
N ASP A 343 -8.19 -9.31 -3.27
CA ASP A 343 -9.30 -10.12 -2.78
C ASP A 343 -10.62 -9.34 -2.67
N ASP A 344 -10.57 -7.99 -2.63
CA ASP A 344 -11.76 -7.15 -2.62
C ASP A 344 -12.41 -7.15 -4.02
N MET A 345 -13.58 -7.78 -4.17
CA MET A 345 -14.37 -7.78 -5.40
C MET A 345 -15.73 -7.10 -5.21
N LEU A 346 -16.27 -6.55 -6.29
CA LEU A 346 -17.59 -5.95 -6.34
C LEU A 346 -18.24 -6.22 -7.70
N VAL A 347 -19.46 -6.74 -7.67
CA VAL A 347 -20.35 -6.82 -8.84
C VAL A 347 -21.53 -5.87 -8.64
N ALA A 348 -21.85 -5.06 -9.64
CA ALA A 348 -23.04 -4.23 -9.66
C ALA A 348 -23.70 -4.28 -11.05
N THR A 349 -25.00 -4.56 -11.13
CA THR A 349 -25.75 -4.53 -12.40
C THR A 349 -27.15 -3.95 -12.17
N LEU A 350 -27.87 -3.61 -13.24
CA LEU A 350 -29.28 -3.20 -13.12
C LEU A 350 -30.26 -4.38 -12.96
N GLU A 351 -29.77 -5.62 -13.04
CA GLU A 351 -30.58 -6.84 -13.08
C GLU A 351 -30.24 -7.77 -11.91
N ALA A 352 -31.21 -8.06 -11.04
CA ALA A 352 -30.98 -8.84 -9.83
C ALA A 352 -30.43 -10.25 -10.11
N ASP A 353 -31.03 -10.95 -11.07
CA ASP A 353 -30.67 -12.33 -11.42
C ASP A 353 -29.25 -12.41 -11.97
N LYS A 354 -28.86 -11.42 -12.78
CA LYS A 354 -27.51 -11.31 -13.34
C LYS A 354 -26.47 -11.09 -12.25
N THR A 355 -26.74 -10.21 -11.29
CA THR A 355 -25.85 -10.01 -10.12
C THR A 355 -25.75 -11.26 -9.26
N LYS A 356 -26.88 -11.96 -9.04
CA LYS A 356 -26.91 -13.23 -8.29
C LYS A 356 -26.11 -14.32 -8.98
N GLN A 357 -26.30 -14.50 -10.29
CA GLN A 357 -25.57 -15.48 -11.09
C GLN A 357 -24.06 -15.19 -11.06
N ALA A 358 -23.66 -13.93 -11.23
CA ALA A 358 -22.26 -13.53 -11.14
C ALA A 358 -21.62 -13.85 -9.78
N LEU A 359 -22.33 -13.61 -8.66
CA LEU A 359 -21.83 -13.97 -7.33
C LEU A 359 -21.72 -15.49 -7.16
N SER A 360 -22.73 -16.26 -7.57
CA SER A 360 -22.71 -17.72 -7.52
C SER A 360 -21.55 -18.30 -8.33
N THR A 361 -21.38 -17.84 -9.57
CA THR A 361 -20.25 -18.24 -10.43
C THR A 361 -18.90 -17.89 -9.80
N TYR A 362 -18.76 -16.70 -9.21
CA TYR A 362 -17.52 -16.34 -8.51
C TYR A 362 -17.22 -17.30 -7.35
N ILE A 363 -18.23 -17.62 -6.53
CA ILE A 363 -18.09 -18.54 -5.39
C ILE A 363 -17.73 -19.96 -5.85
N GLU A 364 -18.37 -20.45 -6.91
CA GLU A 364 -18.05 -21.76 -7.51
C GLU A 364 -16.59 -21.82 -7.98
N GLU A 365 -16.09 -20.76 -8.63
CA GLU A 365 -14.68 -20.68 -9.02
C GLU A 365 -13.74 -20.62 -7.80
N LEU A 366 -14.10 -19.91 -6.73
CA LEU A 366 -13.30 -19.93 -5.50
C LEU A 366 -13.17 -21.34 -4.91
N GLN A 367 -14.23 -22.14 -4.95
CA GLN A 367 -14.20 -23.53 -4.46
C GLN A 367 -13.23 -24.38 -5.29
N LYS A 368 -13.24 -24.23 -6.62
CA LYS A 368 -12.28 -24.92 -7.50
C LYS A 368 -10.83 -24.52 -7.21
N LEU A 369 -10.61 -23.28 -6.82
CA LEU A 369 -9.31 -22.73 -6.45
C LEU A 369 -8.89 -23.05 -5.00
N LYS A 370 -9.63 -23.91 -4.28
CA LYS A 370 -9.41 -24.24 -2.86
C LYS A 370 -9.42 -23.00 -1.94
N LEU A 371 -10.20 -21.96 -2.29
CA LEU A 371 -10.29 -20.71 -1.53
C LEU A 371 -11.58 -20.66 -0.69
N LYS A 372 -11.43 -20.57 0.65
CA LYS A 372 -12.57 -20.38 1.54
C LYS A 372 -13.01 -18.91 1.61
N HIS A 373 -14.29 -18.64 1.38
CA HIS A 373 -14.91 -17.33 1.55
C HIS A 373 -15.80 -17.26 2.80
N HIS A 374 -16.18 -16.05 3.20
CA HIS A 374 -17.27 -15.87 4.18
C HIS A 374 -18.61 -16.21 3.50
N GLU A 375 -19.48 -16.94 4.20
CA GLU A 375 -20.77 -17.35 3.64
C GLU A 375 -21.62 -16.12 3.25
N PRO A 376 -22.32 -16.14 2.10
CA PRO A 376 -23.18 -15.03 1.70
C PRO A 376 -24.33 -14.84 2.68
N GLU A 377 -24.41 -13.65 3.27
CA GLU A 377 -25.51 -13.27 4.14
C GLU A 377 -26.42 -12.24 3.47
N GLU A 378 -27.73 -12.42 3.63
CA GLU A 378 -28.71 -11.40 3.26
C GLU A 378 -28.60 -10.19 4.20
N VAL A 379 -28.45 -9.02 3.60
CA VAL A 379 -28.45 -7.76 4.35
C VAL A 379 -29.87 -7.24 4.54
N GLY A 380 -30.32 -7.25 5.80
CA GLY A 380 -31.61 -6.71 6.22
C GLY A 380 -31.75 -5.19 6.01
N GLU A 381 -32.82 -4.59 6.51
CA GLU A 381 -33.12 -3.15 6.35
C GLU A 381 -31.98 -2.20 6.79
N TYR A 382 -31.99 -0.96 6.31
CA TYR A 382 -30.99 0.06 6.67
C TYR A 382 -31.62 1.20 7.48
N VAL A 383 -32.27 0.87 8.60
CA VAL A 383 -33.16 1.80 9.33
C VAL A 383 -32.56 2.26 10.65
N ASP A 384 -32.41 1.36 11.61
CA ASP A 384 -31.93 1.65 12.96
C ASP A 384 -30.42 1.38 13.11
N THR A 385 -29.89 1.64 14.31
CA THR A 385 -28.44 1.52 14.57
C THR A 385 -27.95 0.07 14.51
N ALA A 386 -28.75 -0.91 14.96
CA ALA A 386 -28.39 -2.31 14.98
C ALA A 386 -28.34 -2.88 13.57
N THR A 387 -29.36 -2.62 12.75
CA THR A 387 -29.41 -3.08 11.35
C THR A 387 -28.32 -2.42 10.48
N LYS A 388 -28.06 -1.12 10.67
CA LYS A 388 -26.90 -0.44 10.06
C LYS A 388 -25.58 -1.09 10.47
N ARG A 389 -25.41 -1.45 11.75
CA ARG A 389 -24.21 -2.13 12.24
C ARG A 389 -24.06 -3.51 11.60
N LYS A 390 -25.15 -4.28 11.48
CA LYS A 390 -25.17 -5.58 10.82
C LYS A 390 -24.72 -5.44 9.36
N PHE A 391 -25.31 -4.52 8.59
CA PHE A 391 -24.92 -4.25 7.20
C PHE A 391 -23.40 -4.00 7.04
N TRP A 392 -22.80 -3.19 7.92
CA TRP A 392 -21.36 -2.90 7.86
C TRP A 392 -20.46 -4.02 8.41
N ALA A 393 -21.01 -4.92 9.24
CA ALA A 393 -20.29 -6.05 9.81
C ALA A 393 -20.31 -7.27 8.87
N THR A 394 -21.35 -7.43 8.07
CA THR A 394 -21.48 -8.50 7.07
C THR A 394 -20.33 -8.42 6.06
N LYS A 395 -19.58 -9.53 5.96
CA LYS A 395 -18.37 -9.64 5.14
C LYS A 395 -18.71 -9.89 3.67
N THR A 396 -19.33 -11.03 3.38
CA THR A 396 -19.90 -11.34 2.06
C THR A 396 -21.37 -10.95 2.09
N LYS A 397 -21.76 -10.05 1.19
CA LYS A 397 -23.16 -9.61 1.05
C LYS A 397 -23.75 -10.28 -0.16
N SER A 398 -24.80 -11.08 0.06
CA SER A 398 -25.67 -11.57 -1.01
C SER A 398 -26.26 -10.41 -1.79
N THR A 399 -26.78 -10.68 -2.99
CA THR A 399 -27.35 -9.66 -3.87
C THR A 399 -28.34 -8.76 -3.13
N TYR A 400 -28.05 -7.46 -3.10
CA TYR A 400 -28.91 -6.45 -2.47
C TYR A 400 -29.12 -5.26 -3.39
N LEU A 401 -30.27 -4.60 -3.25
CA LEU A 401 -30.57 -3.37 -3.98
C LEU A 401 -29.82 -2.20 -3.34
N TRP A 402 -28.94 -1.54 -4.10
CA TRP A 402 -28.32 -0.27 -3.78
C TRP A 402 -29.10 0.86 -4.47
N GLY A 403 -29.60 1.80 -3.68
CA GLY A 403 -30.48 2.85 -4.18
C GLY A 403 -31.10 3.68 -3.08
N ASP A 404 -32.07 4.52 -3.46
CA ASP A 404 -32.80 5.36 -2.52
C ASP A 404 -33.70 4.52 -1.59
N PRO A 405 -33.50 4.55 -0.27
CA PRO A 405 -34.35 3.84 0.69
C PRO A 405 -35.80 4.33 0.72
N ALA A 406 -36.09 5.52 0.19
CA ALA A 406 -37.46 6.03 0.09
C ALA A 406 -38.25 5.40 -1.07
N LEU A 407 -37.55 4.86 -2.08
CA LEU A 407 -38.17 4.31 -3.30
C LEU A 407 -38.29 2.79 -3.29
N ALA A 408 -37.49 2.10 -2.46
CA ALA A 408 -37.50 0.65 -2.28
C ALA A 408 -36.81 0.29 -0.96
N SER A 409 -36.81 -1.00 -0.56
CA SER A 409 -36.01 -1.52 0.58
C SER A 409 -34.48 -1.51 0.32
N ALA A 410 -34.02 -0.54 -0.47
CA ALA A 410 -32.67 -0.35 -0.94
C ALA A 410 -31.73 0.11 0.17
N LYS A 411 -30.46 -0.29 0.05
CA LYS A 411 -29.38 0.18 0.92
C LYS A 411 -28.84 1.46 0.31
N PRO A 412 -28.69 2.54 1.09
CA PRO A 412 -28.28 3.81 0.52
C PRO A 412 -26.80 3.88 0.19
N TRP A 413 -25.97 3.03 0.82
CA TRP A 413 -24.52 3.12 0.75
C TRP A 413 -23.91 1.86 0.17
N LEU A 414 -22.92 2.08 -0.68
CA LEU A 414 -22.01 1.08 -1.20
C LEU A 414 -20.58 1.42 -0.75
N ALA A 415 -19.75 0.44 -0.41
CA ALA A 415 -18.37 0.67 -0.02
C ALA A 415 -17.40 -0.15 -0.86
N PHE A 416 -16.33 0.49 -1.34
CA PHE A 416 -15.29 -0.19 -2.10
C PHE A 416 -13.95 0.50 -1.89
N VAL A 417 -12.88 -0.27 -1.72
CA VAL A 417 -11.47 0.18 -1.60
C VAL A 417 -11.23 1.43 -0.73
N GLY A 418 -11.95 1.53 0.39
CA GLY A 418 -11.83 2.61 1.38
C GLY A 418 -12.79 3.80 1.20
N TYR A 419 -13.54 3.86 0.10
CA TYR A 419 -14.59 4.83 -0.15
C TYR A 419 -15.96 4.30 0.25
N GLN A 420 -16.90 5.22 0.47
CA GLN A 420 -18.33 4.93 0.54
C GLN A 420 -19.06 5.87 -0.42
N LEU A 421 -19.84 5.32 -1.34
CA LEU A 421 -20.65 6.02 -2.33
C LEU A 421 -22.12 5.83 -1.97
N ARG A 422 -22.86 6.93 -1.87
CA ARG A 422 -24.31 6.92 -1.64
C ARG A 422 -25.04 6.88 -2.97
N TYR A 423 -26.27 6.36 -2.96
CA TYR A 423 -27.14 6.27 -4.13
C TYR A 423 -27.29 7.59 -4.91
N ASP A 424 -27.14 8.73 -4.23
CA ASP A 424 -27.28 10.07 -4.80
C ASP A 424 -25.97 10.69 -5.32
N GLY A 425 -24.88 9.90 -5.38
CA GLY A 425 -23.57 10.37 -5.80
C GLY A 425 -22.74 11.02 -4.69
N MET A 426 -23.27 11.10 -3.45
CA MET A 426 -22.46 11.58 -2.33
C MET A 426 -21.37 10.58 -1.98
N VAL A 427 -20.12 11.03 -1.94
CA VAL A 427 -18.98 10.20 -1.54
C VAL A 427 -18.47 10.61 -0.17
N ARG A 428 -17.96 9.64 0.59
CA ARG A 428 -17.23 9.90 1.82
C ARG A 428 -16.11 8.88 2.05
N VAL A 429 -15.14 9.25 2.88
CA VAL A 429 -14.12 8.31 3.36
C VAL A 429 -14.76 7.37 4.39
N ARG A 430 -14.40 6.08 4.36
CA ARG A 430 -14.86 5.11 5.35
C ARG A 430 -14.61 5.61 6.78
N PRO A 431 -15.60 5.60 7.69
CA PRO A 431 -15.43 6.13 9.06
C PRO A 431 -14.27 5.49 9.84
N SER A 432 -13.99 4.20 9.62
CA SER A 432 -12.85 3.51 10.25
C SER A 432 -11.50 4.08 9.80
N SER A 433 -11.36 4.50 8.55
CA SER A 433 -10.15 5.16 8.03
C SER A 433 -9.89 6.50 8.70
N ILE A 434 -10.95 7.29 8.94
CA ILE A 434 -10.89 8.56 9.71
C ILE A 434 -10.43 8.28 11.15
N LYS A 435 -11.02 7.27 11.82
CA LYS A 435 -10.64 6.89 13.18
C LYS A 435 -9.17 6.45 13.27
N LYS A 436 -8.71 5.64 12.31
CA LYS A 436 -7.31 5.18 12.22
C LYS A 436 -6.34 6.35 12.05
N GLU A 437 -6.67 7.33 11.21
CA GLU A 437 -5.83 8.51 11.02
C GLU A 437 -5.77 9.40 12.26
N LEU A 438 -6.89 9.64 12.95
CA LEU A 438 -6.91 10.36 14.24
C LEU A 438 -6.09 9.64 15.31
N LYS A 439 -6.19 8.31 15.37
CA LYS A 439 -5.38 7.50 16.27
C LYS A 439 -3.90 7.60 15.95
N LYS A 440 -3.52 7.61 14.66
CA LYS A 440 -2.13 7.83 14.25
C LYS A 440 -1.61 9.20 14.69
N GLN A 441 -2.43 10.25 14.60
CA GLN A 441 -2.09 11.58 15.12
C GLN A 441 -1.85 11.55 16.63
N SER A 442 -2.73 10.89 17.40
CA SER A 442 -2.55 10.76 18.86
C SER A 442 -1.34 9.91 19.22
N ASP A 443 -1.13 8.78 18.55
CA ASP A 443 -0.02 7.87 18.83
C ASP A 443 1.32 8.53 18.52
N THR A 444 1.40 9.33 17.44
CA THR A 444 2.59 10.14 17.11
C THR A 444 2.89 11.16 18.21
N THR A 445 1.85 11.83 18.70
CA THR A 445 1.98 12.84 19.77
C THR A 445 2.38 12.18 21.07
N ASN A 446 1.74 11.08 21.46
CA ASN A 446 2.08 10.34 22.68
C ASN A 446 3.54 9.86 22.65
N LYS A 447 4.01 9.30 21.53
CA LYS A 447 5.43 8.94 21.36
C LYS A 447 6.35 10.14 21.54
N PHE A 448 6.00 11.29 20.97
CA PHE A 448 6.76 12.53 21.14
C PHE A 448 6.84 12.95 22.61
N LEU A 449 5.70 12.98 23.33
CA LEU A 449 5.66 13.35 24.75
C LEU A 449 6.45 12.38 25.64
N ILE A 450 6.33 11.06 25.39
CA ILE A 450 7.07 10.03 26.12
C ILE A 450 8.58 10.23 25.97
N ASN A 451 9.06 10.51 24.75
CA ASN A 451 10.50 10.74 24.53
C ASN A 451 10.99 12.01 25.23
N ILE A 452 10.21 13.09 25.23
CA ILE A 452 10.57 14.31 25.99
C ILE A 452 10.57 14.05 27.50
N LYS A 453 9.59 13.31 28.02
CA LYS A 453 9.55 12.92 29.43
C LYS A 453 10.81 12.12 29.81
N LYS A 454 11.25 11.21 28.95
CA LYS A 454 12.48 10.42 29.14
C LYS A 454 13.75 11.29 29.12
N ALA A 455 13.80 12.33 28.29
CA ALA A 455 14.93 13.23 28.21
C ALA A 455 15.19 14.02 29.51
N LYS A 456 14.17 14.16 30.38
CA LYS A 456 14.14 14.97 31.62
C LYS A 456 14.34 16.48 31.41
N THR A 457 15.27 16.90 30.55
CA THR A 457 15.50 18.28 30.11
C THR A 457 15.36 18.39 28.60
N ILE A 458 14.90 19.55 28.12
CA ILE A 458 14.75 19.80 26.69
C ILE A 458 16.02 20.44 26.11
N VAL A 459 16.55 19.84 25.05
CA VAL A 459 17.77 20.32 24.35
C VAL A 459 17.48 21.37 23.27
N ARG A 460 16.20 21.64 22.99
CA ARG A 460 15.72 22.55 21.95
C ARG A 460 14.58 23.40 22.51
N THR A 461 14.41 24.61 21.98
CA THR A 461 13.33 25.50 22.42
C THR A 461 11.94 24.88 22.22
N LYS A 462 11.01 25.18 23.11
CA LYS A 462 9.60 24.78 23.05
C LYS A 462 8.98 25.09 21.69
N LYS A 463 9.31 26.27 21.13
CA LYS A 463 8.86 26.70 19.80
C LYS A 463 9.36 25.78 18.69
N TYR A 464 10.63 25.37 18.73
CA TYR A 464 11.19 24.44 17.75
C TYR A 464 10.52 23.07 17.85
N LEU A 465 10.39 22.55 19.08
CA LEU A 465 9.78 21.25 19.35
C LEU A 465 8.32 21.19 18.86
N LEU A 466 7.51 22.20 19.18
CA LEU A 466 6.14 22.29 18.70
C LEU A 466 6.06 22.36 17.17
N ARG A 467 6.92 23.17 16.54
CA ARG A 467 6.94 23.29 15.09
C ARG A 467 7.37 21.98 14.42
N SER A 468 8.31 21.26 15.03
CA SER A 468 8.77 19.95 14.56
C SER A 468 7.64 18.91 14.59
N LEU A 469 6.90 18.84 15.70
CA LEU A 469 5.72 17.98 15.83
C LEU A 469 4.62 18.37 14.82
N GLU A 470 4.32 19.66 14.69
CA GLU A 470 3.33 20.16 13.73
C GLU A 470 3.70 19.75 12.30
N TRP A 471 4.95 19.93 11.91
CA TRP A 471 5.43 19.50 10.60
C TRP A 471 5.33 18.00 10.40
N ARG A 472 5.62 17.20 11.43
CA ARG A 472 5.49 15.74 11.34
C ARG A 472 4.03 15.32 11.14
N LEU A 473 3.10 15.88 11.92
CA LEU A 473 1.67 15.59 11.78
C LEU A 473 1.15 16.04 10.40
N ARG A 474 1.49 17.25 9.96
CA ARG A 474 1.09 17.75 8.63
C ARG A 474 1.72 16.93 7.49
N ALA A 475 2.98 16.54 7.60
CA ALA A 475 3.64 15.70 6.61
C ALA A 475 2.97 14.31 6.48
N GLY A 476 2.40 13.77 7.57
CA GLY A 476 1.56 12.57 7.49
C GLY A 476 0.25 12.80 6.72
N ALA A 477 -0.36 13.98 6.90
CA ALA A 477 -1.62 14.36 6.27
C ALA A 477 -1.50 14.61 4.75
N ILE A 478 -0.54 15.45 4.36
CA ILE A 478 -0.44 16.00 2.99
C ILE A 478 0.88 15.62 2.30
N GLY A 479 1.80 14.97 3.00
CA GLY A 479 3.13 14.62 2.51
C GLY A 479 4.17 15.73 2.61
N LYS A 480 5.38 15.50 2.06
CA LYS A 480 6.55 16.40 2.21
C LYS A 480 6.78 17.24 0.94
N ARG A 481 6.36 18.52 1.01
CA ARG A 481 6.51 19.66 0.06
C ARG A 481 5.25 20.00 -0.74
N LEU A 482 4.79 21.25 -0.58
CA LEU A 482 4.30 22.07 -1.68
C LEU A 482 5.49 22.94 -2.09
N GLY A 483 5.79 23.07 -3.38
CA GLY A 483 6.79 24.03 -3.86
C GLY A 483 6.47 25.45 -3.40
N ASN A 484 7.49 26.32 -3.36
CA ASN A 484 7.29 27.72 -2.97
C ASN A 484 6.56 28.56 -4.03
N ASN A 485 6.49 28.11 -5.29
CA ASN A 485 5.71 28.75 -6.34
C ASN A 485 4.40 27.98 -6.48
N LEU A 486 3.34 28.49 -5.85
CA LEU A 486 1.99 27.95 -5.98
C LEU A 486 1.39 28.29 -7.36
N ASP A 487 1.92 29.29 -8.05
CA ASP A 487 1.32 29.88 -9.27
C ASP A 487 1.93 29.37 -10.58
N GLU A 488 3.20 28.93 -10.60
CA GLU A 488 3.91 28.54 -11.85
C GLU A 488 4.10 27.02 -12.03
N VAL A 489 3.98 26.25 -10.95
CA VAL A 489 4.17 24.80 -10.99
C VAL A 489 2.90 24.19 -10.42
N GLY A 490 1.98 23.80 -11.31
CA GLY A 490 0.71 23.19 -10.95
C GLY A 490 0.86 22.23 -9.77
N MET A 491 0.00 22.41 -8.76
CA MET A 491 0.12 21.75 -7.45
C MET A 491 0.07 20.23 -7.60
N ASP A 492 1.23 19.59 -7.73
CA ASP A 492 1.31 18.14 -7.68
C ASP A 492 1.29 17.72 -6.21
N LEU A 493 0.14 17.20 -5.78
CA LEU A 493 -0.09 16.77 -4.41
C LEU A 493 0.94 15.67 -4.09
N SER A 494 1.63 15.80 -2.95
CA SER A 494 2.63 14.81 -2.58
C SER A 494 1.99 13.42 -2.47
N GLU A 495 2.55 12.45 -3.19
CA GLU A 495 2.11 11.04 -3.21
C GLU A 495 2.03 10.36 -1.82
N PHE A 496 2.73 10.90 -0.83
CA PHE A 496 2.88 10.31 0.52
C PHE A 496 1.93 10.88 1.57
N GLY A 497 1.02 11.78 1.20
CA GLY A 497 0.00 12.28 2.11
C GLY A 497 -1.17 11.30 2.25
N TRP A 498 -1.76 11.19 3.44
CA TRP A 498 -3.01 10.47 3.64
C TRP A 498 -4.10 10.89 2.63
N CYS A 499 -4.20 12.19 2.30
CA CYS A 499 -5.14 12.69 1.28
C CYS A 499 -4.89 12.12 -0.12
N ASN A 500 -3.67 11.69 -0.44
CA ASN A 500 -3.35 11.02 -1.71
C ASN A 500 -4.00 9.65 -1.82
N GLY A 501 -4.30 8.99 -0.69
CA GLY A 501 -5.07 7.74 -0.66
C GLY A 501 -6.55 7.91 -1.01
N PHE A 502 -7.03 9.14 -1.17
CA PHE A 502 -8.44 9.47 -1.44
C PHE A 502 -8.61 10.51 -2.57
N LYS A 503 -8.05 10.26 -3.77
CA LYS A 503 -8.09 11.18 -4.92
C LYS A 503 -9.49 11.37 -5.50
N ASN A 504 -10.31 10.32 -5.49
CA ASN A 504 -11.58 10.30 -6.21
C ASN A 504 -12.72 10.92 -5.38
N LEU A 505 -12.41 11.55 -4.25
CA LEU A 505 -13.37 12.38 -3.52
C LEU A 505 -13.85 13.59 -4.35
N THR A 506 -13.12 13.94 -5.41
CA THR A 506 -13.44 15.01 -6.37
C THR A 506 -13.51 14.48 -7.81
N SER A 507 -13.91 13.21 -8.01
CA SER A 507 -14.09 12.68 -9.37
C SER A 507 -15.08 13.55 -10.16
N CYS A 508 -14.82 13.74 -11.45
CA CYS A 508 -15.72 14.44 -12.38
C CYS A 508 -17.02 13.65 -12.68
N ASN A 509 -17.10 12.40 -12.21
CA ASN A 509 -18.29 11.58 -12.31
C ASN A 509 -19.27 11.79 -11.16
N LEU A 510 -18.90 12.57 -10.14
CA LEU A 510 -19.71 12.82 -8.95
C LEU A 510 -20.33 14.23 -8.96
N PRO A 511 -21.41 14.46 -8.20
CA PRO A 511 -21.97 15.80 -8.00
C PRO A 511 -20.95 16.77 -7.38
N GLU A 512 -21.05 18.06 -7.75
CA GLU A 512 -20.10 19.10 -7.32
C GLU A 512 -20.14 19.38 -5.80
N SER A 513 -21.29 19.17 -5.17
CA SER A 513 -21.53 19.51 -3.76
C SER A 513 -21.14 18.38 -2.79
N GLN A 514 -19.85 18.22 -2.52
CA GLN A 514 -19.33 17.22 -1.57
C GLN A 514 -19.18 17.76 -0.13
N LEU A 515 -20.24 18.35 0.44
CA LEU A 515 -20.19 19.03 1.75
C LEU A 515 -19.74 18.09 2.90
N PHE A 516 -20.14 16.82 2.87
CA PHE A 516 -19.81 15.84 3.90
C PHE A 516 -18.32 15.46 3.93
N VAL A 517 -17.68 15.34 2.76
CA VAL A 517 -16.23 15.11 2.67
C VAL A 517 -15.49 16.24 3.37
N LYS A 518 -15.87 17.50 3.10
CA LYS A 518 -15.26 18.67 3.76
C LYS A 518 -15.38 18.58 5.27
N THR A 519 -16.52 18.16 5.79
CA THR A 519 -16.73 17.96 7.24
C THR A 519 -15.83 16.87 7.81
N GLN A 520 -15.69 15.72 7.14
CA GLN A 520 -14.77 14.66 7.57
C GLN A 520 -13.31 15.13 7.60
N LEU A 521 -12.87 15.85 6.56
CA LEU A 521 -11.50 16.36 6.49
C LEU A 521 -11.24 17.47 7.53
N ARG A 522 -12.21 18.36 7.77
CA ARG A 522 -12.14 19.34 8.87
C ARG A 522 -12.05 18.67 10.25
N HIS A 523 -12.65 17.49 10.42
CA HIS A 523 -12.53 16.73 11.66
C HIS A 523 -11.08 16.24 11.88
N LEU A 524 -10.40 15.79 10.82
CA LEU A 524 -8.98 15.45 10.87
C LEU A 524 -8.09 16.67 11.19
N ASP A 525 -8.41 17.83 10.60
CA ASP A 525 -7.71 19.09 10.90
C ASP A 525 -7.87 19.50 12.37
N ARG A 526 -9.09 19.38 12.92
CA ARG A 526 -9.36 19.62 14.35
C ARG A 526 -8.60 18.63 15.24
N GLY A 527 -8.50 17.37 14.81
CA GLY A 527 -7.70 16.34 15.48
C GLY A 527 -6.23 16.76 15.62
N LEU A 528 -5.63 17.23 14.52
CA LEU A 528 -4.26 17.74 14.52
C LEU A 528 -4.11 18.95 15.45
N CYS A 529 -5.00 19.94 15.37
CA CYS A 529 -5.00 21.10 16.25
C CYS A 529 -5.11 20.71 17.74
N LYS A 530 -5.92 19.70 18.06
CA LYS A 530 -6.03 19.14 19.41
C LYS A 530 -4.69 18.57 19.87
N GLN A 531 -4.00 17.80 19.04
CA GLN A 531 -2.69 17.23 19.39
C GLN A 531 -1.63 18.31 19.66
N ILE A 532 -1.60 19.36 18.84
CA ILE A 532 -0.69 20.50 19.05
C ILE A 532 -0.99 21.23 20.35
N ARG A 533 -2.28 21.40 20.71
CA ARG A 533 -2.67 21.99 21.99
C ARG A 533 -2.21 21.15 23.19
N ILE A 534 -2.37 19.83 23.11
CA ILE A 534 -1.90 18.90 24.15
C ILE A 534 -0.38 19.03 24.32
N ALA A 535 0.38 18.97 23.22
CA ALA A 535 1.83 19.10 23.27
C ALA A 535 2.29 20.46 23.81
N ARG A 536 1.57 21.54 23.50
CA ARG A 536 1.86 22.89 24.03
C ARG A 536 1.65 22.95 25.54
N GLY A 537 0.53 22.42 26.04
CA GLY A 537 0.26 22.34 27.47
C GLY A 537 1.32 21.53 28.21
N PHE A 538 1.69 20.36 27.67
CA PHE A 538 2.75 19.53 28.24
C PHE A 538 4.11 20.24 28.26
N LEU A 539 4.48 20.94 27.19
CA LEU A 539 5.76 21.64 27.11
C LEU A 539 5.84 22.87 28.03
N ALA A 540 4.71 23.39 28.53
CA ALA A 540 4.68 24.55 29.41
C ALA A 540 5.41 24.30 30.74
N GLN A 541 5.49 23.03 31.18
CA GLN A 541 6.20 22.63 32.40
C GLN A 541 7.74 22.64 32.28
N TYR A 542 8.28 22.90 31.08
CA TYR A 542 9.73 22.93 30.84
C TYR A 542 10.22 24.36 30.60
N SER A 543 11.40 24.66 31.12
CA SER A 543 12.18 25.85 30.78
C SER A 543 12.86 25.67 29.43
N ASP A 544 12.93 26.73 28.64
CA ASP A 544 13.75 26.72 27.42
C ASP A 544 15.24 26.56 27.80
N PRO A 545 16.04 25.86 27.00
CA PRO A 545 17.47 25.76 27.24
C PRO A 545 18.14 27.13 27.08
N ASP A 546 19.22 27.34 27.81
CA ASP A 546 20.03 28.56 27.69
C ASP A 546 20.51 28.75 26.24
N PRO A 547 20.53 30.00 25.74
CA PRO A 547 21.03 30.27 24.41
C PRO A 547 22.51 29.86 24.32
N GLU A 548 22.83 28.92 23.42
CA GLU A 548 24.22 28.54 23.15
C GLU A 548 25.06 29.78 22.80
N PRO A 549 26.26 29.97 23.41
CA PRO A 549 27.19 31.00 22.98
C PRO A 549 27.72 30.62 21.60
N SER A 550 27.36 31.42 20.59
CA SER A 550 27.84 31.36 19.20
C SER A 550 27.35 30.16 18.36
N SER A 551 26.39 30.44 17.49
CA SER A 551 26.46 29.92 16.12
C SER A 551 26.16 31.08 15.16
N LYS A 552 27.06 31.25 14.19
CA LYS A 552 27.11 32.33 13.20
C LYS A 552 25.72 32.79 12.78
N LYS A 553 25.49 34.12 12.80
CA LYS A 553 24.31 34.79 12.23
C LYS A 553 24.12 34.32 10.78
N TYR A 554 23.35 33.27 10.57
CA TYR A 554 22.85 32.94 9.23
C TYR A 554 21.94 34.09 8.82
N SER A 555 22.38 34.81 7.78
CA SER A 555 21.61 35.85 7.11
C SER A 555 20.17 35.38 6.87
N LYS A 556 19.23 36.07 7.50
CA LYS A 556 17.78 35.85 7.35
C LYS A 556 17.32 36.44 6.02
N THR A 557 17.61 35.77 4.93
CA THR A 557 16.89 35.94 3.66
C THR A 557 16.52 34.57 3.10
N LYS A 558 15.65 33.88 3.84
CA LYS A 558 14.75 32.90 3.24
C LYS A 558 13.36 33.30 3.65
N ASP A 559 12.54 33.64 2.66
CA ASP A 559 11.14 33.95 2.81
C ASP A 559 10.51 33.02 3.84
N LYS A 560 10.25 33.58 5.01
CA LYS A 560 9.49 32.88 6.02
C LYS A 560 8.11 32.70 5.41
N LEU A 561 7.73 31.46 5.11
CA LEU A 561 6.34 31.10 4.85
C LEU A 561 5.48 31.73 5.97
N LYS A 562 4.81 32.84 5.64
CA LYS A 562 3.97 33.61 6.57
C LYS A 562 2.73 32.82 6.96
N PHE A 563 2.38 31.77 6.22
CA PHE A 563 1.15 31.01 6.40
C PHE A 563 1.37 29.50 6.25
N VAL A 564 0.86 28.74 7.23
CA VAL A 564 0.79 27.26 7.22
C VAL A 564 -0.69 26.82 7.11
N GLY A 565 -1.57 27.69 6.60
CA GLY A 565 -3.02 27.46 6.60
C GLY A 565 -3.52 26.53 5.50
N LYS A 566 -4.66 26.86 4.86
CA LYS A 566 -5.47 25.97 4.02
C LYS A 566 -4.67 25.02 3.09
N PRO A 567 -3.63 25.45 2.34
CA PRO A 567 -2.89 24.53 1.47
C PRO A 567 -2.28 23.32 2.18
N ARG A 568 -2.06 23.40 3.50
CA ARG A 568 -1.46 22.36 4.33
C ARG A 568 -2.41 21.73 5.36
N SER A 569 -3.71 21.78 5.07
CA SER A 569 -4.77 21.11 5.84
C SER A 569 -5.36 19.95 5.03
N TYR A 570 -6.03 19.00 5.70
CA TYR A 570 -6.72 17.91 5.00
C TYR A 570 -7.79 18.48 4.07
N VAL A 571 -8.57 19.48 4.52
CA VAL A 571 -9.63 20.08 3.70
C VAL A 571 -9.10 20.90 2.52
N GLY A 572 -8.00 21.63 2.68
CA GLY A 572 -7.47 22.45 1.60
C GLY A 572 -6.85 21.63 0.48
N GLN A 573 -6.38 20.41 0.76
CA GLN A 573 -5.98 19.47 -0.28
C GLN A 573 -7.15 19.07 -1.20
N LEU A 574 -8.38 19.03 -0.68
CA LEU A 574 -9.58 18.81 -1.47
C LEU A 574 -9.92 20.04 -2.34
N GLU A 575 -9.82 21.23 -1.76
CA GLU A 575 -10.13 22.50 -2.45
C GLU A 575 -9.17 22.74 -3.63
N ILE A 576 -7.87 22.49 -3.42
CA ILE A 576 -6.83 22.49 -4.47
C ILE A 576 -7.23 21.59 -5.65
N ARG A 577 -7.68 20.37 -5.36
CA ARG A 577 -8.06 19.38 -6.39
C ARG A 577 -9.29 19.80 -7.17
N SER A 578 -10.23 20.48 -6.51
CA SER A 578 -11.46 20.95 -7.15
C SER A 578 -11.28 22.20 -8.02
N GLY A 579 -10.05 22.68 -8.23
CA GLY A 579 -9.78 23.88 -9.04
C GLY A 579 -10.30 25.18 -8.41
N ARG A 580 -10.73 25.18 -7.14
CA ARG A 580 -11.19 26.38 -6.45
C ARG A 580 -9.99 27.17 -5.96
N ASN A 581 -9.86 28.41 -6.44
CA ASN A 581 -8.79 29.33 -6.02
C ASN A 581 -8.73 29.44 -4.49
N ILE A 582 -7.54 29.20 -3.93
CA ILE A 582 -7.27 29.34 -2.50
C ILE A 582 -7.02 30.82 -2.22
N ALA A 583 -8.09 31.61 -2.21
CA ALA A 583 -8.07 32.92 -1.56
C ALA A 583 -8.14 32.76 -0.03
#